data_AF-A0A2A4GB02-F1
#
_entry.id   AF-A0A2A4GB02-F1
#
_cell.length_a   1.000
_cell.length_b   1.000
_cell.length_c   1.000
_cell.angle_alpha   90.00
_cell.angle_beta   90.00
_cell.angle_gamma   90.00
#
_symmetry.space_group_name_H-M   'P 1'
#
loop_
_entity.id
_entity.type
_entity.pdbx_description
1 polymer ?
#
loop_
_entity_poly.entity_id
_entity_poly.type
_entity_poly.pdbx_seq_one_letter_code
_entity_poly.pdbx_strand_id
1 'polypeptide(L)'
;MKKILSMSMLFASLLSFNAFAAPELIAKSTLDFGDFEKTANIEIQGNIQEDVLRLAERGVQDQDADYFVIEHINEDTQEEVLVVSVSLYREHATDNQQMVEDRLG
;
A
#
# COMPACT_ATOMS: atom_id res chain seq x y z
N MET A 1 22.39 -15.71 52.18
CA MET A 1 22.87 -15.71 50.77
C MET A 1 21.88 -16.46 49.91
N LYS A 2 21.18 -15.79 48.99
CA LYS A 2 20.48 -16.43 47.85
C LYS A 2 20.31 -15.35 46.77
N LYS A 3 20.67 -15.73 45.56
CA LYS A 3 21.16 -14.87 44.47
C LYS A 3 19.99 -14.21 43.75
N ILE A 4 20.03 -12.88 43.62
CA ILE A 4 19.12 -12.12 42.75
C ILE A 4 19.69 -12.27 41.34
N LEU A 5 19.17 -13.20 40.56
CA LEU A 5 19.63 -13.44 39.19
C LEU A 5 18.64 -12.81 38.22
N SER A 6 19.10 -11.73 37.60
CA SER A 6 18.82 -11.33 36.22
C SER A 6 17.35 -11.30 35.77
N MET A 7 16.68 -10.17 35.98
CA MET A 7 15.36 -9.86 35.40
C MET A 7 15.46 -8.62 34.49
N SER A 8 16.40 -8.61 33.55
CA SER A 8 16.59 -7.49 32.60
C SER A 8 16.47 -7.88 31.12
N MET A 9 16.06 -9.11 30.77
CA MET A 9 16.03 -9.58 29.38
C MET A 9 14.62 -9.87 28.83
N LEU A 10 13.61 -9.04 29.13
CA LEU A 10 12.24 -9.31 28.65
C LEU A 10 11.52 -8.13 27.98
N PHE A 11 12.18 -6.98 27.79
CA PHE A 11 11.54 -5.79 27.18
C PHE A 11 12.04 -5.44 25.77
N ALA A 12 12.97 -6.19 25.19
CA ALA A 12 13.55 -5.85 23.89
C ALA A 12 12.75 -6.36 22.67
N SER A 13 11.70 -7.16 22.85
CA SER A 13 10.98 -7.84 21.76
C SER A 13 9.69 -7.16 21.29
N LEU A 14 9.38 -5.94 21.75
CA LEU A 14 8.11 -5.25 21.41
C LEU A 14 8.24 -4.19 20.30
N LEU A 15 9.39 -4.11 19.62
CA LEU A 15 9.60 -3.16 18.51
C LEU A 15 9.47 -3.85 17.14
N SER A 16 8.44 -4.68 16.98
CA SER A 16 8.02 -5.14 15.65
C SER A 16 7.34 -3.98 14.95
N PHE A 17 8.10 -3.22 14.16
CA PHE A 17 7.54 -2.21 13.27
C PHE A 17 6.81 -2.95 12.15
N ASN A 18 5.48 -2.77 12.06
CA ASN A 18 4.72 -3.18 10.88
C ASN A 18 5.20 -2.32 9.71
N ALA A 19 5.99 -2.91 8.81
CA ALA A 19 6.36 -2.27 7.57
C ALA A 19 5.12 -2.30 6.66
N PHE A 20 4.49 -1.14 6.45
CA PHE A 20 3.48 -1.00 5.42
C PHE A 20 4.19 -0.98 4.06
N ALA A 21 3.83 -1.91 3.19
CA ALA A 21 4.27 -1.88 1.81
C ALA A 21 3.46 -0.80 1.06
N ALA A 22 4.13 -0.08 0.16
CA ALA A 22 3.42 0.79 -0.76
C ALA A 22 2.63 -0.09 -1.75
N PRO A 23 1.43 0.35 -2.17
CA PRO A 23 0.63 -0.40 -3.13
C PRO A 23 1.39 -0.67 -4.45
N GLU A 24 1.22 -1.86 -5.02
CA GLU A 24 1.86 -2.25 -6.29
C GLU A 24 0.96 -1.96 -7.50
N LEU A 25 1.54 -1.52 -8.62
CA LEU A 25 0.81 -1.31 -9.85
C LEU A 25 0.44 -2.64 -10.51
N ILE A 26 -0.85 -2.86 -10.76
CA ILE A 26 -1.32 -4.00 -11.56
C ILE A 26 -2.05 -3.53 -12.82
N ALA A 27 -2.06 -4.40 -13.83
CA ALA A 27 -2.89 -4.18 -15.00
C ALA A 27 -4.36 -4.36 -14.64
N LYS A 28 -5.24 -3.54 -15.23
CA LYS A 28 -6.69 -3.67 -15.03
C LYS A 28 -7.22 -5.06 -15.36
N SER A 29 -6.64 -5.73 -16.37
CA SER A 29 -7.00 -7.11 -16.72
C SER A 29 -6.66 -8.13 -15.64
N THR A 30 -5.72 -7.84 -14.74
CA THR A 30 -5.38 -8.74 -13.62
C THR A 30 -6.54 -8.86 -12.65
N LEU A 31 -7.36 -7.80 -12.52
CA LEU A 31 -8.56 -7.80 -11.67
C LEU A 31 -9.57 -8.87 -12.08
N ASP A 32 -9.57 -9.32 -13.33
CA ASP A 32 -10.49 -10.35 -13.84
C ASP A 32 -10.11 -11.77 -13.39
N PHE A 33 -8.88 -11.97 -12.89
CA PHE A 33 -8.32 -13.30 -12.60
C PHE A 33 -8.02 -13.54 -11.11
N GLY A 34 -8.32 -12.59 -10.23
CA GLY A 34 -8.10 -12.70 -8.78
C GLY A 34 -9.27 -12.17 -7.96
N ASP A 35 -9.15 -12.33 -6.64
CA ASP A 35 -10.17 -11.90 -5.68
C ASP A 35 -9.75 -10.55 -5.05
N PHE A 36 -10.11 -9.48 -5.76
CA PHE A 36 -9.73 -8.12 -5.42
C PHE A 36 -10.92 -7.32 -4.92
N GLU A 37 -10.78 -6.70 -3.75
CA GLU A 37 -11.74 -5.74 -3.22
C GLU A 37 -11.26 -4.32 -3.54
N LYS A 38 -12.09 -3.52 -4.20
CA LYS A 38 -11.81 -2.11 -4.42
C LYS A 38 -12.00 -1.33 -3.12
N THR A 39 -10.91 -0.75 -2.59
CA THR A 39 -10.92 -0.03 -1.31
C THR A 39 -11.21 1.46 -1.49
N ALA A 40 -10.65 2.09 -2.53
CA ALA A 40 -10.85 3.51 -2.80
C ALA A 40 -10.66 3.89 -4.27
N ASN A 41 -11.03 5.12 -4.60
CA ASN A 41 -10.64 5.81 -5.82
C ASN A 41 -10.10 7.19 -5.44
N ILE A 42 -8.91 7.52 -5.89
CA ILE A 42 -8.23 8.78 -5.57
C ILE A 42 -7.80 9.49 -6.86
N GLU A 43 -7.78 10.81 -6.80
CA GLU A 43 -7.23 11.65 -7.86
C GLU A 43 -5.95 12.29 -7.36
N ILE A 44 -4.88 12.12 -8.13
CA ILE A 44 -3.55 12.62 -7.79
C ILE A 44 -3.20 13.69 -8.80
N GLN A 45 -2.92 14.89 -8.32
CA GLN A 45 -2.53 16.03 -9.15
C GLN A 45 -1.02 16.23 -9.09
N GLY A 46 -0.44 16.54 -10.24
CA GLY A 46 0.97 16.83 -10.42
C GLY A 46 1.20 17.85 -11.52
N ASN A 47 2.47 18.11 -11.80
CA ASN A 47 2.84 18.97 -12.92
C ASN A 47 2.66 18.22 -14.24
N ILE A 48 2.25 18.91 -15.31
CA ILE A 48 2.06 18.31 -16.65
C ILE A 48 3.31 17.65 -17.24
N GLN A 49 4.51 18.03 -16.77
CA GLN A 49 5.79 17.46 -17.20
C GLN A 49 6.24 16.28 -16.32
N GLU A 50 5.48 15.96 -15.26
CA GLU A 50 5.78 14.85 -14.36
C GLU A 50 5.43 13.51 -15.04
N ASP A 51 6.27 12.50 -14.81
CA ASP A 51 5.98 11.13 -15.25
C ASP A 51 4.73 10.58 -14.53
N VAL A 52 3.79 10.04 -15.31
CA VAL A 52 2.50 9.54 -14.81
C VAL A 52 2.68 8.44 -13.76
N LEU A 53 3.60 7.50 -14.00
CA LEU A 53 3.81 6.38 -13.10
C LEU A 53 4.40 6.89 -11.79
N ARG A 54 5.43 7.73 -11.86
CA ARG A 54 6.06 8.32 -10.68
C ARG A 54 5.07 9.17 -9.86
N LEU A 55 4.17 9.89 -10.54
CA LEU A 55 3.11 10.66 -9.90
C LEU A 55 2.12 9.74 -9.17
N ALA A 56 1.69 8.65 -9.82
CA ALA A 56 0.79 7.68 -9.24
C ALA A 56 1.42 6.98 -8.03
N GLU A 57 2.64 6.44 -8.17
CA GLU A 57 3.40 5.79 -7.08
C GLU A 57 3.56 6.70 -5.86
N ARG A 58 3.91 7.97 -6.09
CA ARG A 58 4.01 8.97 -5.03
C ARG A 58 2.66 9.22 -4.34
N GLY A 59 1.56 9.25 -5.09
CA GLY A 59 0.24 9.52 -4.53
C GLY A 59 -0.36 8.34 -3.78
N VAL A 60 0.06 7.11 -4.09
CA VAL A 60 -0.42 5.88 -3.42
C VAL A 60 0.48 5.40 -2.28
N GLN A 61 1.69 5.94 -2.14
CA GLN A 61 2.72 5.43 -1.22
C GLN A 61 2.25 5.21 0.23
N ASP A 62 1.42 6.10 0.76
CA ASP A 62 0.92 6.07 2.14
C ASP A 62 -0.51 5.49 2.25
N GLN A 63 -1.02 4.85 1.19
CA GLN A 63 -2.37 4.30 1.15
C GLN A 63 -2.38 2.86 1.67
N ASP A 64 -3.39 2.53 2.48
CA ASP A 64 -3.62 1.18 2.99
C ASP A 64 -4.29 0.30 1.91
N ALA A 65 -3.49 -0.13 0.94
CA ALA A 65 -3.89 -1.01 -0.15
C ALA A 65 -2.74 -1.90 -0.60
N ASP A 66 -3.05 -3.06 -1.15
CA ASP A 66 -2.04 -3.97 -1.70
C ASP A 66 -1.66 -3.55 -3.12
N TYR A 67 -2.66 -3.10 -3.89
CA TYR A 67 -2.54 -2.83 -5.31
C TYR A 67 -3.22 -1.53 -5.72
N PHE A 68 -2.77 -0.99 -6.85
CA PHE A 68 -3.42 0.13 -7.50
C PHE A 68 -3.50 -0.05 -9.02
N VAL A 69 -4.52 0.58 -9.63
CA VAL A 69 -4.74 0.61 -11.07
C VAL A 69 -4.96 2.05 -11.51
N ILE A 70 -4.20 2.48 -12.51
CA ILE A 70 -4.42 3.78 -13.17
C ILE A 70 -5.65 3.65 -14.09
N GLU A 71 -6.69 4.44 -13.82
CA GLU A 71 -7.94 4.41 -14.56
C GLU A 71 -7.98 5.47 -15.66
N HIS A 72 -7.62 6.70 -15.30
CA HIS A 72 -7.69 7.85 -16.19
C HIS A 72 -6.48 8.76 -15.99
N ILE A 73 -6.03 9.35 -17.10
CA ILE A 73 -4.99 10.36 -17.13
C ILE A 73 -5.60 11.55 -17.85
N ASN A 74 -5.56 12.71 -17.22
CA ASN A 74 -6.06 13.95 -17.78
C ASN A 74 -5.00 15.04 -17.67
N GLU A 75 -4.78 15.76 -18.75
CA GLU A 75 -3.82 16.86 -18.82
C GLU A 75 -4.57 18.16 -19.08
N ASP A 76 -4.34 19.15 -18.22
CA ASP A 76 -4.77 20.52 -18.44
C ASP A 76 -3.57 21.37 -18.84
N THR A 77 -3.43 21.59 -20.16
CA THR A 77 -2.35 22.41 -20.72
C THR A 77 -2.49 23.90 -20.40
N GLN A 78 -3.67 24.38 -20.02
CA GLN A 78 -3.87 25.79 -19.67
C GLN A 78 -3.36 26.07 -18.26
N GLU A 79 -3.58 25.12 -17.35
CA GLU A 79 -3.17 25.23 -15.94
C GLU A 79 -1.82 24.52 -15.66
N GLU A 80 -1.22 23.88 -16.66
CA GLU A 80 0.01 23.07 -16.57
C GLU A 80 -0.10 21.91 -15.53
N VAL A 81 -1.29 21.31 -15.43
CA VAL A 81 -1.62 20.24 -14.46
C VAL A 81 -1.79 18.88 -15.14
N LEU A 82 -1.27 17.84 -14.50
CA LEU A 82 -1.57 16.43 -14.79
C LEU A 82 -2.41 15.85 -13.64
N VAL A 83 -3.54 15.23 -13.97
CA VAL A 83 -4.41 14.54 -13.03
C VAL A 83 -4.45 13.06 -13.37
N VAL A 84 -4.11 12.21 -12.41
CA VAL A 84 -4.15 10.75 -12.54
C VAL A 84 -5.19 10.19 -11.57
N SER A 85 -6.21 9.53 -12.10
CA SER A 85 -7.20 8.81 -11.30
C SER A 85 -6.74 7.38 -11.10
N VAL A 86 -6.72 6.95 -9.85
CA VAL A 86 -6.21 5.65 -9.43
C VAL A 86 -7.24 4.95 -8.55
N SER A 87 -7.54 3.70 -8.88
CA SER A 87 -8.34 2.83 -8.02
C SER A 87 -7.42 1.94 -7.19
N LEU A 88 -7.69 1.86 -5.88
CA LEU A 88 -6.95 1.05 -4.92
C LEU A 88 -7.68 -0.26 -4.66
N TYR A 89 -6.90 -1.33 -4.45
CA TYR A 89 -7.41 -2.68 -4.25
C TYR A 89 -6.66 -3.41 -3.15
N ARG A 90 -7.37 -4.28 -2.44
CA ARG A 90 -6.82 -5.29 -1.52
C ARG A 90 -7.11 -6.67 -2.07
N GLU A 91 -6.19 -7.61 -1.89
CA GLU A 91 -6.43 -9.00 -2.28
C GLU A 91 -6.79 -9.84 -1.06
N HIS A 92 -7.91 -10.57 -1.12
CA HIS A 92 -8.36 -11.38 0.01
C HIS A 92 -7.45 -12.58 0.32
N ALA A 93 -6.58 -12.98 -0.61
CA ALA A 93 -5.55 -13.98 -0.34
C ALA A 93 -4.54 -13.49 0.72
N THR A 94 -4.21 -12.20 0.71
CA THR A 94 -3.28 -11.56 1.66
C THR A 94 -3.83 -11.58 3.10
N ASP A 95 -5.11 -11.27 3.28
CA ASP A 95 -5.77 -11.32 4.60
C ASP A 95 -5.76 -12.73 5.22
N ASN A 96 -5.93 -13.77 4.38
CA ASN A 96 -5.90 -15.16 4.85
C ASN A 96 -4.49 -15.62 5.26
N GLN A 97 -3.43 -15.07 4.65
CA GLN A 97 -2.05 -15.36 5.07
C GLN A 97 -1.73 -14.70 6.41
N GLN A 98 -2.16 -13.45 6.61
CA GLN A 98 -1.99 -12.74 7.88
C GLN A 98 -2.75 -13.44 9.03
N MET A 99 -3.96 -13.96 8.78
CA MET A 99 -4.69 -14.78 9.76
C MET A 99 -4.02 -16.12 10.12
N VAL A 100 -3.19 -16.69 9.23
CA VAL A 100 -2.47 -17.94 9.52
C VAL A 100 -1.20 -17.67 10.33
N GLU A 101 -0.51 -16.57 10.06
CA GLU A 101 0.67 -16.15 10.82
C GLU A 101 0.31 -15.73 12.26
N ASP A 102 -0.80 -14.99 12.45
CA ASP A 102 -1.31 -14.61 13.78
C ASP A 102 -1.70 -15.80 14.67
N ARG A 103 -1.94 -16.98 14.09
CA ARG A 103 -2.31 -18.20 14.82
C ARG A 103 -1.11 -19.11 15.13
N LEU A 104 0.06 -18.81 14.58
CA LEU A 104 1.29 -19.58 14.74
C LEU A 104 2.36 -18.83 15.57
N GLY A 105 2.08 -17.59 15.99
CA GLY A 105 2.90 -16.77 16.90
C GLY A 105 2.60 -16.99 18.38
#